data_AF-A0ABD6CZJ7-F1
#
_entry.id   AF-A0ABD6CZJ7-F1
#
_cell.length_a   1.000
_cell.length_b   1.000
_cell.length_c   1.000
_cell.angle_alpha   90.00
_cell.angle_beta   90.00
_cell.angle_gamma   90.00
#
_symmetry.space_group_name_H-M   'P 1'
#
loop_
_entity.id
_entity.type
_entity.pdbx_description
1 polymer ?
#
loop_
_entity_poly.entity_id
_entity_poly.type
_entity_poly.pdbx_seq_one_letter_code
_entity_poly.pdbx_strand_id
1 'polypeptide(L)'
;MPSFRTKRGRCHLDDGRLHLESSLRGQFRRYREGNRLLFYTAVAGVLAGIGFVVGKLLAGDLRTLLLVGAIAVLVVGVARASNYLRGFTTADEVPLAAIEYVRPVRGTKGLTRPRFVIVYATDGNTRRRYVMMPSLWLSYGEAEFQRATEMFRDAGLTIRED
;
A
#
# COMPACT_ATOMS: atom_id res chain seq x y z
N MET A 1 -4.13 17.36 15.31
CA MET A 1 -3.31 16.20 14.92
C MET A 1 -3.28 16.09 13.40
N PRO A 2 -2.15 16.42 12.75
CA PRO A 2 -2.03 16.30 11.31
C PRO A 2 -2.00 14.81 10.93
N SER A 3 -3.07 14.36 10.24
CA SER A 3 -3.19 12.99 9.75
C SER A 3 -3.81 12.96 8.37
N PHE A 4 -3.41 11.99 7.55
CA PHE A 4 -3.97 11.76 6.23
C PHE A 4 -4.36 10.29 6.04
N ARG A 5 -5.28 10.03 5.11
CA ARG A 5 -5.77 8.69 4.82
C ARG A 5 -4.79 7.93 3.95
N THR A 6 -4.54 6.67 4.31
CA THR A 6 -3.75 5.73 3.50
C THR A 6 -4.66 4.68 2.86
N LYS A 7 -4.09 3.77 2.07
CA LYS A 7 -4.79 2.61 1.50
C LYS A 7 -5.53 1.79 2.55
N ARG A 8 -4.91 1.57 3.72
CA ARG A 8 -5.42 0.65 4.76
C ARG A 8 -5.82 1.33 6.05
N GLY A 9 -5.49 2.60 6.27
CA GLY A 9 -5.95 3.31 7.46
C GLY A 9 -5.59 4.78 7.38
N ARG A 10 -4.79 5.24 8.33
CA ARG A 10 -4.31 6.61 8.41
C ARG A 10 -2.80 6.63 8.68
N CYS A 11 -2.18 7.72 8.28
CA CYS A 11 -0.83 8.06 8.68
C CYS A 11 -0.94 9.28 9.59
N HIS A 12 -0.33 9.19 10.75
CA HIS A 12 -0.24 10.30 11.69
C HIS A 12 1.20 10.77 11.74
N LEU A 13 1.39 12.08 11.71
CA LEU A 13 2.68 12.71 12.01
C LEU A 13 2.53 13.39 13.36
N ASP A 14 2.87 12.68 14.43
CA ASP A 14 2.75 13.21 15.79
C ASP A 14 3.91 12.74 16.67
N ASP A 15 4.21 13.47 17.74
CA ASP A 15 5.28 13.16 18.70
C ASP A 15 6.65 12.88 18.06
N GLY A 16 6.95 13.56 16.94
CA GLY A 16 8.20 13.35 16.20
C GLY A 16 8.28 11.97 15.53
N ARG A 17 7.15 11.29 15.30
CA ARG A 17 7.05 9.99 14.63
C ARG A 17 6.02 9.99 13.51
N LEU A 18 6.30 9.18 12.50
CA LEU A 18 5.36 8.76 11.48
C LEU A 18 4.76 7.43 11.94
N HIS A 19 3.47 7.40 12.27
CA HIS A 19 2.75 6.20 12.69
C HIS A 19 1.70 5.79 11.65
N LEU A 20 1.73 4.52 11.24
CA LEU A 20 0.85 3.95 10.23
C LEU A 20 -0.16 2.99 10.84
N GLU A 21 -1.42 3.42 10.87
CA GLU A 21 -2.52 2.55 11.24
C GLU A 21 -3.05 1.80 10.01
N SER A 22 -3.30 0.50 10.17
CA SER A 22 -3.88 -0.32 9.11
C SER A 22 -5.08 -1.14 9.60
N SER A 23 -6.16 -1.14 8.83
CA SER A 23 -7.39 -1.88 9.11
C SER A 23 -8.02 -2.39 7.82
N LEU A 24 -8.21 -3.71 7.72
CA LEU A 24 -8.87 -4.36 6.58
C LEU A 24 -10.36 -3.99 6.50
N ARG A 25 -11.06 -3.98 7.65
CA ARG A 25 -12.46 -3.57 7.73
C ARG A 25 -12.64 -2.13 7.30
N GLY A 26 -11.75 -1.25 7.75
CA GLY A 26 -11.73 0.15 7.34
C GLY A 26 -11.46 0.34 5.85
N GLN A 27 -10.65 -0.53 5.24
CA GLN A 27 -10.36 -0.49 3.79
C GLN A 27 -11.62 -0.80 2.96
N PHE A 28 -12.37 -1.85 3.32
CA PHE A 28 -13.61 -2.21 2.60
C PHE A 28 -14.68 -1.12 2.68
N ARG A 29 -14.88 -0.53 3.87
CA ARG A 29 -15.80 0.59 4.05
C ARG A 29 -15.45 1.76 3.12
N ARG A 30 -14.16 2.10 3.03
CA ARG A 30 -13.67 3.19 2.17
C ARG A 30 -13.84 2.94 0.68
N TYR A 31 -13.69 1.72 0.20
CA TYR A 31 -14.00 1.42 -1.21
C TYR A 31 -15.49 1.61 -1.48
N ARG A 32 -16.36 1.19 -0.56
CA ARG A 32 -17.81 1.41 -0.70
C ARG A 32 -18.19 2.89 -0.73
N GLU A 33 -17.55 3.70 0.12
CA GLU A 33 -17.76 5.16 0.20
C GLU A 33 -17.19 5.89 -1.03
N GLY A 34 -15.96 5.57 -1.44
CA GLY A 34 -15.24 6.31 -2.46
C GLY A 34 -15.54 5.93 -3.90
N ASN A 35 -15.92 4.67 -4.17
CA ASN A 35 -16.33 4.19 -5.49
C ASN A 35 -17.06 2.85 -5.39
N ARG A 36 -18.41 2.88 -5.45
CA ARG A 36 -19.25 1.67 -5.37
C ARG A 36 -18.94 0.65 -6.46
N LEU A 37 -18.58 1.09 -7.68
CA LEU A 37 -18.23 0.18 -8.77
C LEU A 37 -16.96 -0.61 -8.42
N LEU A 38 -15.92 0.05 -7.91
CA LEU A 38 -14.71 -0.64 -7.46
C LEU A 38 -14.96 -1.61 -6.31
N PHE A 39 -15.89 -1.27 -5.41
CA PHE A 39 -16.29 -2.17 -4.35
C PHE A 39 -16.93 -3.45 -4.92
N TYR A 40 -17.91 -3.31 -5.82
CA TYR A 40 -18.59 -4.47 -6.40
C TYR A 40 -17.67 -5.31 -7.30
N THR A 41 -16.79 -4.68 -8.09
CA THR A 41 -15.83 -5.42 -8.91
C THR A 41 -14.80 -6.15 -8.06
N ALA A 42 -14.36 -5.58 -6.93
CA ALA A 42 -13.49 -6.28 -5.99
C ALA A 42 -14.21 -7.49 -5.34
N VAL A 43 -15.47 -7.33 -4.94
CA VAL A 43 -16.28 -8.45 -4.39
C VAL A 43 -16.48 -9.53 -5.45
N ALA A 44 -16.87 -9.16 -6.66
CA ALA A 44 -17.04 -10.10 -7.77
C ALA A 44 -15.74 -10.85 -8.10
N GLY A 45 -14.59 -10.16 -8.08
CA GLY A 45 -13.28 -10.78 -8.29
C GLY A 45 -12.92 -11.81 -7.22
N VAL A 46 -13.22 -11.52 -5.94
CA VAL A 46 -13.03 -12.49 -4.85
C VAL A 46 -13.94 -13.70 -5.03
N LEU A 47 -15.22 -13.49 -5.34
CA LEU A 47 -16.17 -14.59 -5.57
C LEU A 47 -15.76 -15.44 -6.78
N ALA A 48 -15.29 -14.82 -7.87
CA ALA A 48 -14.78 -15.52 -9.03
C ALA A 48 -13.53 -16.37 -8.69
N GLY A 49 -12.61 -15.84 -7.88
CA GLY A 49 -11.45 -16.59 -7.41
C GLY A 49 -11.83 -17.80 -6.55
N ILE A 50 -12.80 -17.64 -5.64
CA ILE A 50 -13.34 -18.76 -4.84
C ILE A 50 -14.00 -19.79 -5.75
N GLY A 51 -14.86 -19.35 -6.67
CA GLY A 51 -15.54 -20.21 -7.63
C GLY A 51 -14.57 -20.99 -8.51
N PHE A 52 -13.46 -20.37 -8.95
CA PHE A 52 -12.40 -21.04 -9.68
C PHE A 52 -11.77 -22.17 -8.86
N VAL A 53 -11.39 -21.91 -7.61
CA VAL A 53 -10.79 -22.91 -6.74
C VAL A 53 -11.75 -24.07 -6.47
N VAL A 54 -12.99 -23.76 -6.08
CA VAL A 54 -14.03 -24.76 -5.81
C VAL A 54 -14.32 -25.59 -7.06
N GLY A 55 -14.48 -24.95 -8.22
CA GLY A 55 -14.74 -25.66 -9.48
C GLY A 55 -13.62 -26.63 -9.85
N LYS A 56 -12.35 -26.23 -9.64
CA LYS A 56 -11.20 -27.11 -9.89
C LYS A 56 -11.09 -28.26 -8.90
N LEU A 57 -11.42 -28.04 -7.63
CA LEU A 57 -11.49 -29.10 -6.62
C LEU A 57 -12.59 -30.11 -6.95
N LEU A 58 -13.79 -29.64 -7.30
CA LEU A 58 -14.92 -30.50 -7.68
C LEU A 58 -14.63 -31.31 -8.94
N ALA A 59 -13.86 -30.75 -9.88
CA ALA A 59 -13.40 -31.44 -11.08
C ALA A 59 -12.21 -32.39 -10.86
N GLY A 60 -11.65 -32.47 -9.64
CA GLY A 60 -10.47 -33.29 -9.34
C GLY A 60 -9.16 -32.78 -9.97
N ASP A 61 -9.15 -31.56 -10.52
CA ASP A 61 -8.00 -30.98 -11.21
C ASP A 61 -7.02 -30.34 -10.21
N LEU A 62 -6.42 -31.19 -9.38
CA LEU A 62 -5.42 -30.79 -8.40
C LEU A 62 -4.14 -30.27 -9.07
N ARG A 63 -3.80 -30.76 -10.27
CA ARG A 63 -2.60 -30.35 -11.00
C ARG A 63 -2.64 -28.86 -11.33
N THR A 64 -3.78 -28.36 -11.83
CA THR A 64 -3.95 -26.94 -12.10
C THR A 64 -3.83 -26.09 -10.84
N LEU A 65 -4.46 -26.53 -9.74
CA LEU A 65 -4.37 -25.82 -8.46
C LEU A 65 -2.95 -25.76 -7.93
N LEU A 66 -2.20 -26.86 -8.03
CA LEU A 66 -0.79 -26.92 -7.63
C LEU A 66 0.07 -26.00 -8.50
N LEU A 67 -0.13 -25.99 -9.82
CA LEU A 67 0.61 -25.11 -10.72
C LEU A 67 0.34 -23.63 -10.44
N VAL A 68 -0.93 -23.24 -10.32
CA VAL A 68 -1.31 -21.86 -9.99
C VAL A 68 -0.77 -21.45 -8.62
N GLY A 69 -0.87 -22.34 -7.63
CA GLY A 69 -0.31 -22.14 -6.29
C GLY A 69 1.20 -21.96 -6.31
N ALA A 70 1.93 -22.82 -7.04
CA ALA A 70 3.38 -22.74 -7.17
C ALA A 70 3.82 -21.43 -7.83
N ILE A 71 3.15 -21.00 -8.90
CA ILE A 71 3.41 -19.71 -9.56
C ILE A 71 3.16 -18.55 -8.59
N ALA A 72 2.05 -18.57 -7.85
CA ALA A 72 1.73 -17.52 -6.88
C ALA A 72 2.81 -17.43 -5.79
N VAL A 73 3.26 -18.57 -5.25
CA VAL A 73 4.35 -18.62 -4.26
C VAL A 73 5.65 -18.06 -4.83
N LEU A 74 6.02 -18.45 -6.05
CA LEU A 74 7.24 -17.97 -6.71
C LEU A 74 7.21 -16.44 -6.89
N VAL A 75 6.11 -15.91 -7.43
CA VAL A 75 5.94 -14.47 -7.66
C VAL A 75 6.03 -13.69 -6.35
N VAL A 76 5.34 -14.16 -5.30
CA VAL A 76 5.38 -13.51 -3.97
C VAL A 76 6.77 -13.61 -3.35
N GLY A 77 7.44 -14.76 -3.48
CA GLY A 77 8.79 -14.98 -3.00
C GLY A 77 9.80 -14.02 -3.64
N VAL A 78 9.82 -13.93 -4.96
CA VAL A 78 10.67 -13.01 -5.72
C VAL A 78 10.39 -11.55 -5.33
N ALA A 79 9.12 -11.17 -5.22
CA ALA A 79 8.75 -9.81 -4.82
C ALA A 79 9.23 -9.48 -3.39
N ARG A 80 9.10 -10.42 -2.44
CA ARG A 80 9.59 -10.24 -1.06
C ARG A 80 11.11 -10.16 -0.99
N ALA A 81 11.81 -11.06 -1.68
CA ALA A 81 13.27 -11.04 -1.74
C ALA A 81 13.79 -9.73 -2.35
N SER A 82 13.18 -9.27 -3.45
CA SER A 82 13.53 -7.99 -4.08
C SER A 82 13.31 -6.81 -3.13
N ASN A 83 12.18 -6.77 -2.41
CA ASN A 83 11.91 -5.72 -1.43
C ASN A 83 12.91 -5.73 -0.27
N TYR A 84 13.24 -6.93 0.24
CA TYR A 84 14.22 -7.09 1.32
C TYR A 84 15.61 -6.57 0.89
N LEU A 85 16.09 -6.98 -0.29
CA LEU A 85 17.38 -6.53 -0.84
C LEU A 85 17.42 -5.02 -1.10
N ARG A 86 16.27 -4.41 -1.42
CA ARG A 86 16.14 -2.95 -1.61
C ARG A 86 15.96 -2.17 -0.30
N GLY A 87 16.04 -2.84 0.85
CA GLY A 87 15.91 -2.23 2.17
C GLY A 87 14.49 -1.85 2.56
N PHE A 88 13.47 -2.38 1.88
CA PHE A 88 12.07 -2.09 2.23
C PHE A 88 11.65 -2.79 3.51
N THR A 89 11.05 -2.04 4.42
CA THR A 89 10.62 -2.52 5.74
C THR A 89 9.10 -2.55 5.87
N THR A 90 8.64 -3.31 6.86
CA THR A 90 7.24 -3.34 7.29
C THR A 90 6.95 -2.45 8.50
N ALA A 91 7.89 -1.59 8.91
CA ALA A 91 7.79 -0.79 10.13
C ALA A 91 6.53 0.11 10.13
N ASP A 92 5.76 0.02 11.21
CA ASP A 92 4.55 0.83 11.38
C ASP A 92 4.86 2.19 12.03
N GLU A 93 6.02 2.32 12.68
CA GLU A 93 6.54 3.56 13.23
C GLU A 93 7.91 3.90 12.65
N VAL A 94 8.10 5.16 12.26
CA VAL A 94 9.38 5.70 11.82
C VAL A 94 9.60 7.06 12.49
N PRO A 95 10.68 7.26 13.27
CA PRO A 95 11.01 8.57 13.84
C PRO A 95 11.23 9.60 12.73
N LEU A 96 10.62 10.78 12.82
CA LEU A 96 10.75 11.85 11.82
C LEU A 96 12.20 12.32 11.69
N ALA A 97 12.92 12.40 12.81
CA ALA A 97 14.35 12.76 12.84
C ALA A 97 15.25 11.77 12.08
N ALA A 98 14.78 10.53 11.88
CA ALA A 98 15.51 9.51 11.13
C ALA A 98 15.22 9.56 9.62
N ILE A 99 14.19 10.31 9.19
CA ILE A 99 13.79 10.41 7.79
C ILE A 99 14.76 11.33 7.06
N GLU A 100 15.43 10.78 6.04
CA GLU A 100 16.34 11.54 5.17
C GLU A 100 15.55 12.36 4.14
N TYR A 101 14.57 11.71 3.50
CA TYR A 101 13.65 12.34 2.55
C TYR A 101 12.42 11.48 2.29
N VAL A 102 11.39 12.13 1.75
CA VAL A 102 10.16 11.50 1.27
C VAL A 102 10.09 11.65 -0.23
N ARG A 103 9.94 10.54 -0.94
CA ARG A 103 9.71 10.54 -2.40
C ARG A 103 8.23 10.32 -2.71
N PRO A 104 7.50 11.34 -3.21
CA PRO A 104 6.15 11.18 -3.72
C PRO A 104 6.19 10.44 -5.07
N VAL A 105 5.34 9.43 -5.21
CA VAL A 105 5.13 8.73 -6.47
C VAL A 105 3.63 8.73 -6.73
N ARG A 106 3.17 9.61 -7.61
CA ARG A 106 1.75 9.74 -7.94
C ARG A 106 1.19 8.47 -8.60
N GLY A 107 2.02 7.80 -9.39
CA GLY A 107 1.58 6.68 -10.23
C GLY A 107 0.62 7.12 -11.33
N THR A 108 0.06 6.14 -12.03
CA THR A 108 -0.82 6.34 -13.19
C THR A 108 -2.20 5.80 -12.86
N LYS A 109 -3.24 6.64 -12.93
CA LYS A 109 -4.64 6.24 -12.72
C LYS A 109 -4.98 5.06 -13.62
N GLY A 110 -5.55 3.99 -13.05
CA GLY A 110 -5.80 2.75 -13.79
C GLY A 110 -4.73 1.69 -13.61
N LEU A 111 -3.46 2.07 -13.44
CA LEU A 111 -2.33 1.15 -13.54
C LEU A 111 -1.54 1.02 -12.23
N THR A 112 -1.01 2.13 -11.73
CA THR A 112 -0.20 2.15 -10.50
C THR A 112 -0.82 3.08 -9.48
N ARG A 113 -0.77 2.67 -8.21
CA ARG A 113 -1.36 3.44 -7.12
C ARG A 113 -0.36 4.50 -6.63
N PRO A 114 -0.83 5.70 -6.25
CA PRO A 114 0.00 6.68 -5.56
C PRO A 114 0.57 6.10 -4.27
N ARG A 115 1.78 6.50 -3.95
CA ARG A 115 2.53 6.07 -2.77
C ARG A 115 3.61 7.07 -2.43
N PHE A 116 4.01 7.10 -1.17
CA PHE A 116 5.26 7.74 -0.76
C PHE A 116 6.30 6.67 -0.43
N VAL A 117 7.54 6.93 -0.79
CA VAL A 117 8.69 6.15 -0.34
C VAL A 117 9.40 6.98 0.72
N ILE A 118 9.25 6.59 1.97
CA ILE A 118 9.96 7.19 3.10
C ILE A 118 11.33 6.53 3.16
N VAL A 119 12.38 7.33 3.02
CA VAL A 119 13.76 6.85 3.15
C VAL A 119 14.31 7.35 4.47
N TYR A 120 14.82 6.44 5.29
CA TYR A 120 15.21 6.74 6.66
C TYR A 120 16.39 5.88 7.10
N ALA A 121 17.20 6.40 8.02
CA ALA A 121 18.33 5.68 8.60
C ALA A 121 17.90 4.96 9.89
N THR A 122 18.29 3.69 10.04
CA THR A 122 18.15 2.94 11.30
C THR A 122 19.31 1.98 11.43
N ASP A 123 19.92 1.91 12.61
CA ASP A 123 21.02 0.98 12.92
C ASP A 123 22.15 1.04 11.87
N GLY A 124 22.53 2.26 11.46
CA GLY A 124 23.57 2.50 10.46
C GLY A 124 23.22 2.11 9.02
N ASN A 125 21.97 1.69 8.75
CA ASN A 125 21.52 1.27 7.43
C ASN A 125 20.41 2.18 6.89
N THR A 126 20.45 2.49 5.59
CA THR A 126 19.34 3.14 4.90
C THR A 126 18.22 2.14 4.64
N ARG A 127 17.03 2.45 5.15
CA ARG A 127 15.80 1.67 4.99
C ARG A 127 14.76 2.48 4.24
N ARG A 128 13.77 1.76 3.71
CA ARG A 128 12.69 2.34 2.90
C ARG A 128 11.34 1.84 3.38
N ARG A 129 10.34 2.72 3.43
CA ARG A 129 8.97 2.34 3.78
C ARG A 129 7.99 2.91 2.76
N TYR A 130 7.11 2.04 2.25
CA TYR A 130 6.00 2.49 1.42
C TYR A 130 4.83 2.96 2.29
N VAL A 131 4.40 4.20 2.07
CA VAL A 131 3.09 4.68 2.52
C VAL A 131 2.15 4.65 1.32
N MET A 132 1.37 3.59 1.21
CA MET A 132 0.46 3.39 0.09
C MET A 132 -0.75 4.32 0.24
N MET A 133 -1.01 5.15 -0.76
CA MET A 133 -2.10 6.11 -0.73
C MET A 133 -3.41 5.50 -1.24
N PRO A 134 -4.57 6.14 -1.00
CA PRO A 134 -5.82 5.76 -1.64
C PRO A 134 -5.69 5.73 -3.17
N SER A 135 -6.48 4.89 -3.84
CA SER A 135 -6.46 4.80 -5.30
C SER A 135 -6.96 6.11 -5.94
N LEU A 136 -6.37 6.52 -7.07
CA LEU A 136 -6.84 7.65 -7.89
C LEU A 136 -8.23 7.42 -8.53
N TRP A 137 -8.77 6.21 -8.39
CA TRP A 137 -10.15 5.89 -8.76
C TRP A 137 -11.17 6.24 -7.68
N LEU A 138 -10.73 6.55 -6.47
CA LEU A 138 -11.58 7.06 -5.41
C LEU A 138 -11.71 8.56 -5.61
N SER A 139 -12.92 9.08 -5.40
CA SER A 139 -13.23 10.52 -5.56
C SER A 139 -12.27 11.43 -4.79
N TYR A 140 -11.77 10.98 -3.65
CA TYR A 140 -10.86 11.72 -2.77
C TYR A 140 -9.37 11.33 -2.95
N GLY A 141 -9.03 10.40 -3.85
CA GLY A 141 -7.68 9.83 -3.92
C GLY A 141 -6.58 10.82 -4.29
N GLU A 142 -6.87 11.73 -5.23
CA GLU A 142 -5.93 12.78 -5.65
C GLU A 142 -5.76 13.86 -4.58
N ALA A 143 -6.88 14.37 -4.05
CA ALA A 143 -6.87 15.39 -3.00
C ALA A 143 -6.12 14.91 -1.74
N GLU A 144 -6.27 13.63 -1.37
CA GLU A 144 -5.54 13.07 -0.24
C GLU A 144 -4.04 12.93 -0.51
N PHE A 145 -3.64 12.65 -1.76
CA PHE A 145 -2.23 12.62 -2.15
C PHE A 145 -1.58 13.99 -2.05
N GLN A 146 -2.27 15.03 -2.52
CA GLN A 146 -1.81 16.42 -2.40
C GLN A 146 -1.71 16.85 -0.94
N ARG A 147 -2.75 16.61 -0.14
CA ARG A 147 -2.76 16.89 1.31
C ARG A 147 -1.62 16.20 2.06
N ALA A 148 -1.34 14.94 1.74
CA ALA A 148 -0.24 14.21 2.37
C ALA A 148 1.12 14.81 2.00
N THR A 149 1.29 15.25 0.75
CA THR A 149 2.51 15.94 0.31
C THR A 149 2.72 17.25 1.06
N GLU A 150 1.67 18.06 1.20
CA GLU A 150 1.69 19.31 1.99
C GLU A 150 2.04 19.03 3.44
N MET A 151 1.41 18.03 4.06
CA MET A 151 1.66 17.67 5.46
C MET A 151 3.11 17.23 5.71
N PHE A 152 3.74 16.53 4.77
CA PHE A 152 5.16 16.20 4.89
C PHE A 152 6.06 17.44 4.78
N ARG A 153 5.70 18.41 3.92
CA ARG A 153 6.43 19.69 3.82
C ARG A 153 6.26 20.52 5.10
N ASP A 154 5.05 20.58 5.64
CA ASP A 154 4.75 21.30 6.89
C ASP A 154 5.47 20.70 8.10
N ALA A 155 5.72 19.39 8.07
CA ALA A 155 6.54 18.69 9.06
C ALA A 155 8.06 18.90 8.88
N GLY A 156 8.48 19.74 7.92
CA GLY A 156 9.88 20.05 7.65
C GLY A 156 10.65 18.93 6.95
N LEU A 157 9.97 17.94 6.35
CA LEU A 157 10.63 16.83 5.66
C LEU A 157 11.01 17.22 4.23
N THR A 158 12.21 16.78 3.82
CA THR A 158 12.69 16.96 2.44
C THR A 158 11.85 16.14 1.47
N ILE A 159 11.25 16.79 0.48
CA ILE A 159 10.52 16.12 -0.61
C ILE A 159 11.44 16.03 -1.84
N ARG A 160 11.68 14.82 -2.36
CA ARG A 160 12.44 14.61 -3.60
C ARG A 160 11.54 14.09 -4.72
N GLU A 161 11.30 14.96 -5.69
CA GLU A 161 10.58 14.63 -6.93
C GLU A 161 11.63 14.26 -8.00
N ASP A 162 11.88 12.95 -8.19
CA ASP A 162 12.66 12.44 -9.34
C ASP A 162 11.73 11.98 -10.46
#